data_AF-A0A1M3QYP3-F1
#
_entry.id   AF-A0A1M3QYP3-F1
#
_cell.length_a   1.000
_cell.length_b   1.000
_cell.length_c   1.000
_cell.angle_alpha   90.00
_cell.angle_beta   90.00
_cell.angle_gamma   90.00
#
_symmetry.space_group_name_H-M   'P 1'
#
loop_
_entity.id
_entity.type
_entity.pdbx_description
1 polymer ?
#
loop_
_entity_poly.entity_id
_entity_poly.type
_entity_poly.pdbx_seq_one_letter_code
_entity_poly.pdbx_strand_id
1 'polypeptide(L)'
;MKKRNLLLALVLLFSLTQSSAQKITGCGFKVPPRSLITSKFQSVYEARDILKNMLDTIQWKENFNIREQNGIRNAYATIINNARWIVYDNDFLEDLDAYTSTKWASISVLAHEMGHHYYNHVVSSSGSTPPKEIEADAFSGYVMAKLGATLEQSVAAMKAIATDQGSSSHPGKTDRVNAITKGWNAAKATVTNTPDKFPGNTNPSPAPAPTPQPNYPAPVPPTNSGNTSTPQNDPSWIALTIQSNKTETILLSDDGRNFQQVQIPAGQAFVFKFDIYNYGWLRLKYFNGYRTFKLKHGKDYAVLWNRRSNNWTVVEVPE
;
A
#
# COMPACT_ATOMS: atom_id res chain seq x y z
N MET A 1 55.09 26.07 53.84
CA MET A 1 54.25 26.86 52.91
C MET A 1 54.48 26.35 51.49
N LYS A 2 53.45 25.77 50.87
CA LYS A 2 53.48 25.15 49.53
C LYS A 2 53.32 26.25 48.46
N LYS A 3 54.26 26.37 47.51
CA LYS A 3 54.04 27.10 46.26
C LYS A 3 53.85 26.09 45.13
N ARG A 4 52.63 26.09 44.59
CA ARG A 4 52.14 25.26 43.50
C ARG A 4 52.19 26.12 42.24
N ASN A 5 53.18 25.91 41.37
CA ASN A 5 53.21 26.57 40.07
C ASN A 5 52.36 25.78 39.08
N LEU A 6 51.40 26.51 38.51
CA LEU A 6 50.31 26.09 37.66
C LEU A 6 50.84 25.93 36.22
N LEU A 7 50.95 24.69 35.73
CA LEU A 7 51.06 24.42 34.30
C LEU A 7 49.65 24.44 33.71
N LEU A 8 49.32 25.50 32.95
CA LEU A 8 48.13 25.51 32.09
C LEU A 8 48.39 24.55 30.91
N ALA A 9 47.83 23.35 30.99
CA ALA A 9 47.60 22.52 29.81
C ALA A 9 46.28 22.95 29.17
N LEU A 10 46.37 23.71 28.08
CA LEU A 10 45.23 24.04 27.22
C LEU A 10 44.85 22.78 26.43
N VAL A 11 43.96 21.96 26.99
CA VAL A 11 43.37 20.82 26.29
C VAL A 11 42.30 21.36 25.34
N LEU A 12 42.65 21.52 24.06
CA LEU A 12 41.68 21.70 22.97
C LEU A 12 40.86 20.40 22.85
N LEU A 13 39.69 20.38 23.49
CA LEU A 13 38.64 19.40 23.22
C LEU A 13 38.09 19.64 21.82
N PHE A 14 38.68 18.99 20.81
CA PHE A 14 38.04 18.79 19.53
C PHE A 14 36.87 17.82 19.75
N SER A 15 35.68 18.37 20.01
CA SER A 15 34.43 17.62 19.94
C SER A 15 34.19 17.22 18.49
N LEU A 16 34.69 16.05 18.09
CA LEU A 16 34.28 15.36 16.86
C LEU A 16 32.80 15.00 17.01
N THR A 17 31.91 15.89 16.57
CA THR A 17 30.53 15.51 16.30
C THR A 17 30.54 14.61 15.08
N GLN A 18 30.57 13.28 15.30
CA GLN A 18 30.27 12.33 14.24
C GLN A 18 28.80 12.52 13.85
N SER A 19 28.55 13.33 12.83
CA SER A 19 27.25 13.38 12.16
C SER A 19 27.08 12.11 11.34
N SER A 20 26.69 11.02 12.00
CA SER A 20 26.22 9.83 11.31
C SER A 20 24.97 10.20 10.54
N ALA A 21 24.99 10.09 9.21
CA ALA A 21 23.83 10.32 8.37
C ALA A 21 22.67 9.42 8.84
N GLN A 22 21.53 10.02 9.18
CA GLN A 22 20.37 9.29 9.67
C GLN A 22 19.85 8.35 8.57
N LYS A 23 19.75 7.05 8.87
CA LYS A 23 19.29 6.03 7.91
C LYS A 23 17.87 6.36 7.44
N ILE A 24 17.61 6.20 6.14
CA ILE A 24 16.31 6.39 5.51
C ILE A 24 15.77 5.02 5.06
N THR A 25 14.48 4.77 5.25
CA THR A 25 13.80 3.52 4.87
C THR A 25 13.36 3.48 3.41
N GLY A 26 12.83 2.33 2.96
CA GLY A 26 12.31 2.16 1.60
C GLY A 26 11.17 3.11 1.22
N CYS A 27 10.40 3.59 2.21
CA CYS A 27 9.33 4.58 2.04
C CYS A 27 9.79 6.00 2.39
N GLY A 28 11.09 6.26 2.55
CA GLY A 28 11.58 7.63 2.80
C GLY A 28 11.47 8.11 4.26
N PHE A 29 11.29 7.20 5.22
CA PHE A 29 11.26 7.54 6.64
C PHE A 29 12.68 7.62 7.22
N LYS A 30 13.00 8.70 7.92
CA LYS A 30 14.17 8.81 8.79
C LYS A 30 13.97 7.88 9.99
N VAL A 31 14.93 7.00 10.25
CA VAL A 31 14.86 6.11 11.41
C VAL A 31 14.91 6.94 12.71
N PRO A 32 13.91 6.85 13.61
CA PRO A 32 13.90 7.62 14.86
C PRO A 32 15.06 7.18 15.78
N PRO A 33 15.50 8.06 16.70
CA PRO A 33 16.48 7.69 17.72
C PRO A 33 15.92 6.57 18.60
N ARG A 34 16.80 5.73 19.16
CA ARG A 34 16.37 4.69 20.10
C ARG A 34 15.82 5.33 21.37
N SER A 35 14.62 4.90 21.75
CA SER A 35 14.02 5.22 23.03
C SER A 35 14.60 4.34 24.12
N LEU A 36 14.94 4.95 25.26
CA LEU A 36 15.25 4.22 26.50
C LEU A 36 13.97 3.89 27.29
N ILE A 37 12.83 4.37 26.81
CA ILE A 37 11.50 4.11 27.37
C ILE A 37 10.80 3.13 26.41
N THR A 38 10.62 1.89 26.85
CA THR A 38 9.81 0.89 26.13
C THR A 38 8.38 1.37 26.04
N SER A 39 7.90 1.67 24.83
CA SER A 39 6.48 1.79 24.55
C SER A 39 5.88 0.37 24.52
N LYS A 40 4.60 0.20 24.87
CA LYS A 40 3.95 -1.13 24.88
C LYS A 40 3.40 -1.51 23.49
N PHE A 41 4.17 -1.40 22.41
CA PHE A 41 3.75 -1.89 21.09
C PHE A 41 4.30 -3.31 20.95
N GLN A 42 3.68 -4.27 21.62
CA GLN A 42 4.48 -5.30 22.32
C GLN A 42 4.49 -6.68 21.65
N SER A 43 3.89 -6.85 20.46
CA SER A 43 3.96 -8.12 19.72
C SER A 43 3.37 -8.09 18.31
N VAL A 44 3.71 -9.11 17.50
CA VAL A 44 3.00 -9.52 16.26
C VAL A 44 1.48 -9.59 16.43
N TYR A 45 0.97 -9.96 17.60
CA TYR A 45 -0.47 -10.06 17.83
C TYR A 45 -1.14 -8.67 17.81
N GLU A 46 -0.51 -7.67 18.43
CA GLU A 46 -1.02 -6.29 18.43
C GLU A 46 -1.04 -5.71 17.00
N ALA A 47 0.04 -5.88 16.24
CA ALA A 47 0.09 -5.44 14.84
C ALA A 47 -0.98 -6.15 13.98
N ARG A 48 -1.22 -7.44 14.22
CA ARG A 48 -2.26 -8.21 13.54
C ARG A 48 -3.66 -7.72 13.89
N ASP A 49 -3.93 -7.46 15.16
CA ASP A 49 -5.24 -6.98 15.60
C ASP A 49 -5.51 -5.56 15.09
N ILE A 50 -4.48 -4.70 15.05
CA ILE A 50 -4.56 -3.36 14.45
C ILE A 50 -4.90 -3.45 12.96
N LEU A 51 -4.16 -4.24 12.18
CA LEU A 51 -4.40 -4.41 10.75
C LEU A 51 -5.76 -5.06 10.46
N LYS A 52 -6.18 -6.03 11.28
CA LYS A 52 -7.52 -6.61 11.19
C LYS A 52 -8.59 -5.56 11.45
N ASN A 53 -8.42 -4.73 12.48
CA ASN A 53 -9.34 -3.64 12.77
C ASN A 53 -9.41 -2.61 11.63
N MET A 54 -8.28 -2.29 10.98
CA MET A 54 -8.26 -1.45 9.77
C MET A 54 -9.10 -2.05 8.64
N LEU A 55 -8.86 -3.34 8.31
CA LEU A 55 -9.60 -4.08 7.28
C LEU A 55 -11.09 -4.09 7.55
N ASP A 56 -11.49 -4.42 8.78
CA ASP A 56 -12.88 -4.46 9.24
C ASP A 56 -13.52 -3.07 9.14
N THR A 57 -12.80 -2.03 9.54
CA THR A 57 -13.26 -0.62 9.56
C THR A 57 -13.57 -0.09 8.17
N ILE A 58 -12.76 -0.44 7.16
CA ILE A 58 -12.99 -0.04 5.76
C ILE A 58 -13.72 -1.11 4.94
N GLN A 59 -14.14 -2.20 5.59
CA GLN A 59 -14.85 -3.32 4.99
C GLN A 59 -14.12 -3.97 3.80
N TRP A 60 -12.79 -3.96 3.84
CA TRP A 60 -11.96 -4.60 2.83
C TRP A 60 -11.62 -6.03 3.25
N LYS A 61 -12.09 -7.04 2.50
CA LYS A 61 -11.92 -8.46 2.84
C LYS A 61 -10.62 -9.05 2.26
N GLU A 62 -9.51 -8.39 2.52
CA GLU A 62 -8.18 -8.87 2.14
C GLU A 62 -7.52 -9.61 3.31
N ASN A 63 -6.49 -10.42 3.00
CA ASN A 63 -5.68 -11.09 4.02
C ASN A 63 -4.21 -10.70 3.88
N PHE A 64 -3.59 -10.32 5.01
CA PHE A 64 -2.16 -10.06 5.11
C PHE A 64 -1.50 -11.10 6.00
N ASN A 65 -0.35 -11.61 5.55
CA ASN A 65 0.59 -12.23 6.45
C ASN A 65 1.41 -11.13 7.12
N ILE A 66 1.64 -11.27 8.42
CA ILE A 66 2.33 -10.27 9.21
C ILE A 66 3.55 -10.93 9.83
N ARG A 67 4.70 -10.28 9.69
CA ARG A 67 5.97 -10.76 10.22
C ARG A 67 6.69 -9.63 10.95
N GLU A 68 6.95 -9.86 12.23
CA GLU A 68 7.95 -9.08 12.95
C GLU A 68 9.36 -9.57 12.55
N GLN A 69 10.24 -8.62 12.25
CA GLN A 69 11.63 -8.86 11.92
C GLN A 69 12.48 -7.70 12.46
N ASN A 70 12.93 -7.81 13.71
CA ASN A 70 13.72 -6.76 14.35
C ASN A 70 15.14 -6.67 13.76
N GLY A 71 15.70 -5.46 13.74
CA GLY A 71 17.02 -5.13 13.19
C GLY A 71 17.00 -4.49 11.80
N ILE A 72 15.86 -4.49 11.10
CA ILE A 72 15.73 -3.83 9.79
C ILE A 72 15.53 -2.31 9.91
N ARG A 73 15.04 -1.85 11.06
CA ARG A 73 14.68 -0.46 11.37
C ARG A 73 13.70 0.13 10.36
N ASN A 74 12.68 -0.65 10.01
CA ASN A 74 11.73 -0.31 8.95
C ASN A 74 10.41 -1.09 9.11
N ALA A 75 9.36 -0.64 8.43
CA ALA A 75 8.22 -1.45 8.02
C ALA A 75 8.09 -1.40 6.49
N TYR A 76 7.64 -2.48 5.86
CA TYR A 76 7.41 -2.51 4.42
C TYR A 76 6.39 -3.56 3.99
N ALA A 77 5.62 -3.22 2.97
CA ALA A 77 4.73 -4.10 2.25
C ALA A 77 5.49 -4.88 1.16
N THR A 78 5.20 -6.17 0.99
CA THR A 78 5.84 -7.00 -0.04
C THR A 78 5.00 -8.22 -0.42
N ILE A 79 5.39 -8.91 -1.48
CA ILE A 79 4.83 -10.21 -1.89
C ILE A 79 5.93 -11.27 -1.80
N ILE A 80 5.70 -12.30 -0.98
CA ILE A 80 6.61 -13.44 -0.83
C ILE A 80 5.79 -14.71 -1.07
N ASN A 81 6.26 -15.57 -1.97
CA ASN A 81 5.61 -16.84 -2.32
C ASN A 81 4.12 -16.68 -2.63
N ASN A 82 3.78 -15.67 -3.43
CA ASN A 82 2.41 -15.36 -3.82
C ASN A 82 1.47 -15.06 -2.63
N ALA A 83 1.98 -14.46 -1.56
CA ALA A 83 1.16 -13.97 -0.47
C ALA A 83 1.52 -12.52 -0.14
N ARG A 84 0.53 -11.70 0.24
CA ARG A 84 0.75 -10.33 0.73
C ARG A 84 1.35 -10.39 2.12
N TRP A 85 2.48 -9.71 2.31
CA TRP A 85 3.15 -9.57 3.60
C TRP A 85 3.26 -8.10 3.99
N ILE A 86 3.08 -7.83 5.28
CA ILE A 86 3.56 -6.62 5.94
C ILE A 86 4.65 -7.09 6.91
N VAL A 87 5.88 -6.66 6.65
CA VAL A 87 7.04 -6.96 7.49
C VAL A 87 7.38 -5.70 8.26
N TYR A 88 7.57 -5.81 9.57
CA TYR A 88 7.87 -4.65 10.40
C TYR A 88 8.92 -4.97 11.47
N ASP A 89 9.64 -3.94 11.89
CA ASP A 89 10.55 -3.95 13.02
C ASP A 89 9.82 -3.35 14.24
N ASN A 90 9.67 -4.13 15.30
CA ASN A 90 8.97 -3.71 16.50
C ASN A 90 9.69 -2.56 17.21
N ASP A 91 11.03 -2.62 17.31
CA ASP A 91 11.84 -1.56 17.92
C ASP A 91 11.69 -0.25 17.14
N PHE A 92 11.57 -0.31 15.82
CA PHE A 92 11.32 0.88 15.00
C PHE A 92 9.96 1.53 15.30
N LEU A 93 8.90 0.73 15.40
CA LEU A 93 7.56 1.23 15.71
C LEU A 93 7.49 1.78 17.15
N GLU A 94 8.10 1.09 18.12
CA GLU A 94 8.15 1.55 19.51
C GLU A 94 8.92 2.87 19.64
N ASP A 95 10.07 2.99 18.99
CA ASP A 95 10.85 4.23 18.97
C ASP A 95 10.10 5.37 18.31
N LEU A 96 9.35 5.09 17.24
CA LEU A 96 8.52 6.09 16.57
C LEU A 96 7.40 6.59 17.48
N ASP A 97 6.73 5.68 18.17
CA ASP A 97 5.67 6.03 19.12
C ASP A 97 6.20 6.85 20.29
N ALA A 98 7.38 6.49 20.81
CA ALA A 98 8.05 7.27 21.85
C ALA A 98 8.46 8.66 21.34
N TYR A 99 9.05 8.73 20.16
CA TYR A 99 9.52 9.98 19.55
C TYR A 99 8.38 10.96 19.24
N THR A 100 7.21 10.44 18.88
CA THR A 100 6.01 11.24 18.57
C THR A 100 5.06 11.37 19.75
N SER A 101 5.31 10.66 20.85
CA SER A 101 4.44 10.58 22.03
C SER A 101 3.01 10.11 21.72
N THR A 102 2.84 9.23 20.73
CA THR A 102 1.53 8.70 20.33
C THR A 102 1.64 7.35 19.60
N LYS A 103 0.81 6.37 19.97
CA LYS A 103 0.66 5.09 19.24
C LYS A 103 0.10 5.26 17.83
N TRP A 104 -0.56 6.38 17.56
CA TRP A 104 -1.08 6.67 16.23
C TRP A 104 0.02 6.79 15.19
N ALA A 105 1.27 7.03 15.60
CA ALA A 105 2.39 7.09 14.67
C ALA A 105 2.70 5.72 14.06
N SER A 106 2.91 4.68 14.88
CA SER A 106 3.09 3.31 14.39
C SER A 106 1.88 2.78 13.62
N ILE A 107 0.67 3.07 14.10
CA ILE A 107 -0.58 2.72 13.40
C ILE A 107 -0.63 3.36 12.01
N SER A 108 -0.24 4.65 11.88
CA SER A 108 -0.22 5.33 10.58
C SER A 108 0.79 4.74 9.59
N VAL A 109 1.93 4.23 10.08
CA VAL A 109 2.92 3.52 9.27
C VAL A 109 2.35 2.19 8.78
N LEU A 110 1.71 1.41 9.65
CA LEU A 110 1.06 0.16 9.24
C LEU A 110 -0.08 0.41 8.24
N ALA A 111 -0.87 1.46 8.43
CA ALA A 111 -1.90 1.86 7.49
C ALA A 111 -1.32 2.30 6.14
N HIS A 112 -0.15 2.94 6.12
CA HIS A 112 0.57 3.28 4.90
C HIS A 112 1.03 2.01 4.15
N GLU A 113 1.62 1.02 4.85
CA GLU A 113 1.98 -0.26 4.24
C GLU A 113 0.75 -1.03 3.70
N MET A 114 -0.37 -0.96 4.42
CA MET A 114 -1.65 -1.48 3.94
C MET A 114 -2.13 -0.74 2.68
N GLY A 115 -1.87 0.57 2.57
CA GLY A 115 -2.15 1.38 1.39
C GLY A 115 -1.34 0.95 0.17
N HIS A 116 -0.07 0.57 0.34
CA HIS A 116 0.71 -0.03 -0.75
C HIS A 116 0.11 -1.34 -1.26
N HIS A 117 -0.51 -2.15 -0.39
CA HIS A 117 -1.26 -3.31 -0.83
C HIS A 117 -2.57 -2.93 -1.51
N TYR A 118 -3.30 -1.97 -0.97
CA TYR A 118 -4.62 -1.54 -1.46
C TYR A 118 -4.55 -1.03 -2.91
N TYR A 119 -3.52 -0.26 -3.24
CA TYR A 119 -3.30 0.25 -4.60
C TYR A 119 -2.38 -0.64 -5.44
N ASN A 120 -2.01 -1.83 -4.95
CA ASN A 120 -1.17 -2.80 -5.65
C ASN A 120 0.24 -2.26 -6.00
N HIS A 121 0.80 -1.36 -5.18
CA HIS A 121 2.14 -0.80 -5.38
C HIS A 121 3.26 -1.83 -5.23
N VAL A 122 3.05 -2.82 -4.35
CA VAL A 122 3.96 -3.94 -4.08
C VAL A 122 4.08 -4.92 -5.24
N VAL A 123 3.21 -4.74 -6.24
CA VAL A 123 3.21 -5.56 -7.41
C VAL A 123 4.43 -5.19 -8.24
N SER A 124 4.46 -4.04 -8.92
CA SER A 124 5.54 -3.66 -9.85
C SER A 124 6.97 -3.74 -9.27
N SER A 125 7.97 -4.07 -10.10
CA SER A 125 9.40 -4.04 -9.72
C SER A 125 9.98 -2.63 -9.57
N SER A 126 9.20 -1.57 -9.86
CA SER A 126 9.64 -0.18 -9.90
C SER A 126 9.88 0.46 -8.52
N GLY A 127 9.71 -0.28 -7.42
CA GLY A 127 9.93 0.24 -6.07
C GLY A 127 9.05 1.44 -5.73
N SER A 128 9.50 2.26 -4.77
CA SER A 128 8.84 3.52 -4.37
C SER A 128 8.93 4.57 -5.48
N THR A 129 7.82 5.25 -5.74
CA THR A 129 7.76 6.45 -6.59
C THR A 129 6.92 7.52 -5.89
N PRO A 130 7.11 8.82 -6.20
CA PRO A 130 6.34 9.87 -5.55
C PRO A 130 4.82 9.70 -5.63
N PRO A 131 4.22 9.29 -6.77
CA PRO A 131 2.77 9.02 -6.83
C PRO A 131 2.33 7.91 -5.87
N LYS A 132 3.04 6.78 -5.84
CA LYS A 132 2.71 5.63 -4.97
C LYS A 132 2.74 6.00 -3.48
N GLU A 133 3.74 6.78 -3.07
CA GLU A 133 3.87 7.24 -1.70
C GLU A 133 2.71 8.18 -1.31
N ILE A 134 2.33 9.10 -2.19
CA ILE A 134 1.20 10.03 -1.97
C ILE A 134 -0.13 9.29 -1.88
N GLU A 135 -0.34 8.26 -2.70
CA GLU A 135 -1.53 7.40 -2.63
C GLU A 135 -1.57 6.62 -1.32
N ALA A 136 -0.46 5.98 -0.93
CA ALA A 136 -0.37 5.26 0.35
C ALA A 136 -0.57 6.19 1.57
N ASP A 137 -0.06 7.42 1.52
CA ASP A 137 -0.27 8.46 2.54
C ASP A 137 -1.73 8.89 2.65
N ALA A 138 -2.38 9.17 1.52
CA ALA A 138 -3.79 9.52 1.51
C ALA A 138 -4.65 8.36 2.05
N PHE A 139 -4.34 7.12 1.69
CA PHE A 139 -5.00 5.95 2.26
C PHE A 139 -4.78 5.85 3.77
N SER A 140 -3.54 6.04 4.25
CA SER A 140 -3.25 6.06 5.68
C SER A 140 -4.12 7.09 6.40
N GLY A 141 -4.18 8.33 5.91
CA GLY A 141 -5.05 9.36 6.48
C GLY A 141 -6.53 8.98 6.52
N TYR A 142 -7.04 8.37 5.44
CA TYR A 142 -8.42 7.88 5.36
C TYR A 142 -8.74 6.82 6.43
N VAL A 143 -7.88 5.80 6.55
CA VAL A 143 -8.04 4.72 7.54
C VAL A 143 -7.93 5.29 8.96
N MET A 144 -6.96 6.17 9.20
CA MET A 144 -6.75 6.80 10.51
C MET A 144 -7.97 7.59 10.97
N ALA A 145 -8.61 8.36 10.07
CA ALA A 145 -9.86 9.05 10.37
C ALA A 145 -11.01 8.10 10.73
N LYS A 146 -11.15 6.99 10.00
CA LYS A 146 -12.19 5.98 10.24
C LYS A 146 -11.97 5.23 11.56
N LEU A 147 -10.72 5.03 11.97
CA LEU A 147 -10.34 4.48 13.27
C LEU A 147 -10.54 5.48 14.44
N GLY A 148 -10.82 6.75 14.15
CA GLY A 148 -11.08 7.78 15.16
C GLY A 148 -9.87 8.62 15.59
N ALA A 149 -8.75 8.53 14.87
CA ALA A 149 -7.59 9.39 15.13
C ALA A 149 -7.90 10.85 14.82
N THR A 150 -7.33 11.78 15.59
CA THR A 150 -7.33 13.20 15.21
C THR A 150 -6.43 13.42 14.00
N LEU A 151 -6.62 14.54 13.29
CA LEU A 151 -5.72 14.91 12.18
C LEU A 151 -4.27 15.05 12.67
N GLU A 152 -4.06 15.64 13.85
CA GLU A 152 -2.74 15.81 14.44
C GLU A 152 -2.05 14.47 14.70
N GLN A 153 -2.79 13.50 15.25
CA GLN A 153 -2.32 12.13 15.44
C GLN A 153 -2.01 11.44 14.11
N SER A 154 -2.82 11.68 13.07
CA SER A 154 -2.66 11.07 11.75
C SER A 154 -1.39 11.53 11.03
N VAL A 155 -0.97 12.76 11.24
CA VAL A 155 0.25 13.33 10.61
C VAL A 155 1.49 13.24 11.48
N ALA A 156 1.38 12.73 12.71
CA ALA A 156 2.45 12.76 13.72
C ALA A 156 3.72 12.05 13.25
N ALA A 157 3.60 10.83 12.73
CA ALA A 157 4.73 10.09 12.18
C ALA A 157 5.41 10.89 11.06
N MET A 158 4.63 11.36 10.08
CA MET A 158 5.18 12.00 8.88
C MET A 158 5.89 13.32 9.19
N LYS A 159 5.36 14.12 10.11
CA LYS A 159 6.02 15.34 10.60
C LYS A 159 7.37 15.02 11.25
N ALA A 160 7.45 13.91 11.99
CA ALA A 160 8.63 13.51 12.74
C ALA A 160 9.72 12.90 11.85
N ILE A 161 9.36 12.04 10.90
CA ILE A 161 10.33 11.18 10.20
C ILE A 161 10.48 11.42 8.71
N ALA A 162 9.64 12.21 8.04
CA ALA A 162 9.88 12.49 6.62
C ALA A 162 11.13 13.36 6.37
N THR A 163 11.73 13.20 5.20
CA THR A 163 12.69 14.16 4.65
C THR A 163 12.01 15.47 4.30
N ASP A 164 12.65 16.60 4.62
CA ASP A 164 12.04 17.91 4.38
C ASP A 164 11.96 18.21 2.87
N GLN A 165 12.98 17.78 2.12
CA GLN A 165 13.03 17.88 0.67
C GLN A 165 12.63 16.56 0.01
N GLY A 166 11.92 16.66 -1.12
CA GLY A 166 11.61 15.53 -1.98
C GLY A 166 12.82 15.07 -2.80
N SER A 167 12.69 13.90 -3.38
CA SER A 167 13.65 13.28 -4.29
C SER A 167 12.93 12.69 -5.51
N SER A 168 13.68 12.09 -6.43
CA SER A 168 13.10 11.40 -7.59
C SER A 168 12.21 10.20 -7.21
N SER A 169 12.38 9.62 -6.03
CA SER A 169 11.67 8.42 -5.58
C SER A 169 10.71 8.65 -4.40
N HIS A 170 10.87 9.76 -3.66
CA HIS A 170 10.11 10.02 -2.43
C HIS A 170 9.66 11.49 -2.36
N PRO A 171 8.38 11.78 -2.06
CA PRO A 171 7.90 13.14 -1.88
C PRO A 171 8.50 13.81 -0.63
N GLY A 172 8.53 15.15 -0.61
CA GLY A 172 8.93 15.90 0.56
C GLY A 172 7.86 15.86 1.66
N LYS A 173 8.27 16.10 2.92
CA LYS A 173 7.40 16.08 4.10
C LYS A 173 6.09 16.83 3.92
N THR A 174 6.13 18.03 3.34
CA THR A 174 4.94 18.86 3.14
C THR A 174 3.91 18.15 2.26
N ASP A 175 4.34 17.55 1.15
CA ASP A 175 3.44 16.84 0.22
C ASP A 175 2.82 15.62 0.89
N ARG A 176 3.62 14.87 1.66
CA ARG A 176 3.17 13.69 2.40
C ARG A 176 2.15 14.04 3.50
N VAL A 177 2.43 15.08 4.29
CA VAL A 177 1.48 15.59 5.31
C VAL A 177 0.18 16.07 4.65
N ASN A 178 0.27 16.75 3.49
CA ASN A 178 -0.90 17.18 2.74
C ASN A 178 -1.73 15.99 2.22
N ALA A 179 -1.08 14.93 1.74
CA ALA A 179 -1.73 13.71 1.27
C ALA A 179 -2.50 13.01 2.41
N ILE A 180 -1.87 12.81 3.58
CA ILE A 180 -2.51 12.26 4.78
C ILE A 180 -3.73 13.12 5.17
N THR A 181 -3.55 14.44 5.21
CA THR A 181 -4.61 15.39 5.57
C THR A 181 -5.81 15.27 4.63
N LYS A 182 -5.55 15.15 3.33
CA LYS A 182 -6.57 14.98 2.28
C LYS A 182 -7.38 13.70 2.48
N GLY A 183 -6.69 12.58 2.72
CA GLY A 183 -7.33 11.30 3.02
C GLY A 183 -8.20 11.34 4.28
N TRP A 184 -7.67 11.96 5.35
CA TRP A 184 -8.38 12.13 6.62
C TRP A 184 -9.68 12.93 6.45
N ASN A 185 -9.61 14.06 5.72
CA ASN A 185 -10.78 14.88 5.43
C ASN A 185 -11.82 14.16 4.57
N ALA A 186 -11.38 13.37 3.58
CA ALA A 186 -12.27 12.61 2.71
C ALA A 186 -13.12 11.59 3.51
N ALA A 187 -12.52 10.91 4.48
CA ALA A 187 -13.24 9.98 5.35
C ALA A 187 -14.34 10.65 6.18
N LYS A 188 -14.11 11.89 6.64
CA LYS A 188 -15.08 12.67 7.42
C LYS A 188 -16.27 13.16 6.59
N ALA A 189 -16.03 13.57 5.34
CA ALA A 189 -17.09 13.99 4.43
C ALA A 189 -18.08 12.85 4.13
N THR A 190 -17.64 11.60 4.18
CA THR A 190 -18.54 10.43 4.04
C THR A 190 -19.47 10.25 5.24
N VAL A 191 -19.15 10.79 6.42
CA VAL A 191 -19.95 10.63 7.66
C VAL A 191 -21.03 11.70 7.79
N THR A 192 -20.91 12.83 7.09
CA THR A 192 -21.86 13.96 7.20
C THR A 192 -23.10 13.86 6.30
N ASN A 193 -23.23 12.82 5.46
CA ASN A 193 -24.32 12.68 4.48
C ASN A 193 -25.36 11.59 4.82
N THR A 194 -25.50 11.19 6.08
CA THR A 194 -26.61 10.31 6.52
C THR A 194 -27.34 10.93 7.70
N PRO A 195 -28.60 11.38 7.53
CA PRO A 195 -29.48 11.68 8.65
C PRO A 195 -30.07 10.40 9.25
N ASP A 196 -30.16 10.43 10.57
CA ASP A 196 -31.08 9.72 11.48
C ASP A 196 -30.69 8.42 12.20
N LYS A 197 -30.60 8.61 13.53
CA LYS A 197 -31.17 7.83 14.65
C LYS A 197 -30.81 6.34 14.81
N PHE A 198 -29.98 6.09 15.82
CA PHE A 198 -30.04 4.86 16.62
C PHE A 198 -31.08 5.00 17.75
N PRO A 199 -31.86 3.94 18.03
CA PRO A 199 -31.67 3.24 19.30
C PRO A 199 -31.86 1.70 19.25
N GLY A 200 -31.09 0.98 20.08
CA GLY A 200 -31.56 -0.18 20.88
C GLY A 200 -31.57 -1.63 20.32
N ASN A 201 -30.59 -2.43 20.76
CA ASN A 201 -30.64 -3.84 21.25
C ASN A 201 -31.85 -4.76 20.88
N THR A 202 -31.62 -5.90 20.20
CA THR A 202 -31.95 -7.30 20.62
C THR A 202 -31.38 -8.39 19.68
N ASN A 203 -30.93 -9.48 20.31
CA ASN A 203 -30.23 -10.73 19.91
C ASN A 203 -30.36 -11.38 18.49
N PRO A 204 -29.46 -12.34 18.15
CA PRO A 204 -29.09 -12.71 16.76
C PRO A 204 -29.88 -13.89 16.16
N SER A 205 -30.05 -13.87 14.84
CA SER A 205 -30.65 -14.92 14.01
C SER A 205 -29.67 -15.33 12.88
N PRO A 206 -29.73 -16.57 12.34
CA PRO A 206 -28.62 -17.22 11.61
C PRO A 206 -28.23 -16.57 10.28
N ALA A 207 -26.94 -16.66 9.96
CA ALA A 207 -26.29 -16.06 8.80
C ALA A 207 -26.84 -16.56 7.44
N PRO A 208 -27.19 -15.64 6.50
CA PRO A 208 -27.39 -15.97 5.09
C PRO A 208 -26.05 -16.15 4.34
N ALA A 209 -26.10 -16.92 3.25
CA ALA A 209 -25.02 -17.29 2.33
C ALA A 209 -24.20 -16.08 1.78
N PRO A 210 -22.93 -16.29 1.38
CA PRO A 210 -22.05 -15.21 0.93
C PRO A 210 -22.55 -14.58 -0.38
N THR A 211 -22.99 -13.33 -0.26
CA THR A 211 -23.28 -12.44 -1.39
C THR A 211 -21.98 -11.88 -1.99
N PRO A 212 -21.99 -11.50 -3.29
CA PRO A 212 -20.92 -10.74 -3.91
C PRO A 212 -20.59 -9.49 -3.07
N GLN A 213 -19.29 -9.23 -2.87
CA GLN A 213 -18.83 -8.08 -2.10
C GLN A 213 -19.45 -6.77 -2.62
N PRO A 214 -19.98 -5.90 -1.75
CA PRO A 214 -20.39 -4.56 -2.12
C PRO A 214 -19.20 -3.82 -2.77
N ASN A 215 -19.46 -3.18 -3.91
CA ASN A 215 -18.57 -2.20 -4.52
C ASN A 215 -18.53 -0.97 -3.61
N TYR A 216 -17.60 -0.94 -2.65
CA TYR A 216 -17.31 0.27 -1.90
C TYR A 216 -16.62 1.25 -2.85
N PRO A 217 -17.09 2.50 -2.98
CA PRO A 217 -16.31 3.49 -3.68
C PRO A 217 -14.97 3.61 -2.94
N ALA A 218 -13.89 3.19 -3.60
CA ALA A 218 -12.53 3.53 -3.19
C ALA A 218 -12.51 5.04 -2.92
N PRO A 219 -11.76 5.53 -1.91
CA PRO A 219 -11.55 6.97 -1.78
C PRO A 219 -11.02 7.47 -3.11
N VAL A 220 -11.87 8.16 -3.88
CA VAL A 220 -11.47 8.78 -5.14
C VAL A 220 -10.46 9.84 -4.72
N PRO A 221 -9.18 9.76 -5.15
CA PRO A 221 -8.26 10.86 -4.91
C PRO A 221 -8.88 12.12 -5.51
N PRO A 222 -9.02 13.23 -4.77
CA PRO A 222 -9.46 14.46 -5.41
C PRO A 222 -8.47 14.78 -6.52
N THR A 223 -9.01 14.90 -7.73
CA THR A 223 -8.34 15.38 -8.93
C THR A 223 -7.60 16.67 -8.59
N ASN A 224 -6.29 16.60 -8.44
CA ASN A 224 -5.50 17.69 -9.02
C ASN A 224 -5.75 17.55 -10.52
N SER A 225 -6.29 18.60 -11.14
CA SER A 225 -6.32 18.71 -12.59
C SER A 225 -4.94 18.30 -13.13
N GLY A 226 -4.83 17.08 -13.66
CA GLY A 226 -3.58 16.55 -14.19
C GLY A 226 -3.28 15.06 -14.02
N ASN A 227 -3.87 14.30 -13.09
CA ASN A 227 -3.50 12.87 -13.00
C ASN A 227 -4.58 11.94 -12.39
N THR A 228 -5.56 11.55 -13.20
CA THR A 228 -6.22 10.25 -13.06
C THR A 228 -5.22 9.17 -13.47
N SER A 229 -5.09 8.08 -12.70
CA SER A 229 -4.32 6.89 -13.10
C SER A 229 -4.99 6.23 -14.31
N THR A 230 -4.78 6.81 -15.48
CA THR A 230 -5.10 6.20 -16.77
C THR A 230 -4.02 5.16 -17.09
N PRO A 231 -4.27 4.23 -18.03
CA PRO A 231 -3.24 3.32 -18.52
C PRO A 231 -1.96 4.03 -18.97
N GLN A 232 -2.04 5.32 -19.35
CA GLN A 232 -0.90 6.16 -19.68
C GLN A 232 0.02 6.50 -18.49
N ASN A 233 -0.50 6.60 -17.26
CA ASN A 233 0.26 7.12 -16.12
C ASN A 233 0.50 6.07 -15.01
N ASP A 234 -0.05 4.86 -15.18
CA ASP A 234 0.14 3.72 -14.30
C ASP A 234 0.60 2.50 -15.13
N PRO A 235 1.89 2.13 -15.09
CA PRO A 235 2.42 1.01 -15.85
C PRO A 235 2.00 -0.35 -15.30
N SER A 236 1.07 -0.45 -14.34
CA SER A 236 0.52 -1.74 -13.89
C SER A 236 -0.64 -2.23 -14.75
N TRP A 237 -1.25 -1.35 -15.57
CA TRP A 237 -2.34 -1.72 -16.48
C TRP A 237 -1.85 -2.60 -17.63
N ILE A 238 -2.77 -3.43 -18.11
CA ILE A 238 -2.62 -4.29 -19.28
C ILE A 238 -3.74 -3.93 -20.25
N ALA A 239 -3.40 -3.57 -21.48
CA ALA A 239 -4.35 -3.57 -22.58
C ALA A 239 -4.34 -4.95 -23.26
N LEU A 240 -5.51 -5.59 -23.30
CA LEU A 240 -5.72 -6.86 -23.99
C LEU A 240 -6.67 -6.68 -25.16
N THR A 241 -6.19 -6.99 -26.35
CA THR A 241 -7.02 -7.01 -27.57
C THR A 241 -7.30 -8.45 -27.99
N ILE A 242 -8.42 -8.68 -28.68
CA ILE A 242 -8.74 -9.98 -29.25
C ILE A 242 -9.08 -9.86 -30.74
N GLN A 243 -8.48 -10.72 -31.55
CA GLN A 243 -8.76 -10.84 -32.97
C GLN A 243 -10.07 -11.61 -33.20
N SER A 244 -11.18 -11.02 -32.77
CA SER A 244 -12.53 -11.55 -33.01
C SER A 244 -13.45 -10.44 -33.52
N ASN A 245 -14.42 -10.84 -34.35
CA ASN A 245 -15.51 -9.99 -34.80
C ASN A 245 -16.76 -10.10 -33.90
N LYS A 246 -16.66 -10.84 -32.79
CA LYS A 246 -17.70 -11.01 -31.79
C LYS A 246 -17.14 -10.74 -30.40
N THR A 247 -18.03 -10.43 -29.46
CA THR A 247 -17.66 -10.36 -28.05
C THR A 247 -17.23 -11.75 -27.58
N GLU A 248 -16.03 -11.84 -27.03
CA GLU A 248 -15.46 -13.09 -26.55
C GLU A 248 -15.50 -13.14 -25.03
N THR A 249 -15.70 -14.34 -24.47
CA THR A 249 -15.59 -14.57 -23.03
C THR A 249 -14.22 -15.16 -22.71
N ILE A 250 -13.48 -14.48 -21.85
CA ILE A 250 -12.19 -14.93 -21.34
C ILE A 250 -12.26 -15.19 -19.83
N LEU A 251 -11.28 -15.91 -19.32
CA LEU A 251 -11.15 -16.21 -17.90
C LEU A 251 -9.89 -15.53 -17.37
N LEU A 252 -10.03 -14.61 -16.42
CA LEU A 252 -8.91 -13.94 -15.75
C LEU A 252 -8.77 -14.43 -14.32
N SER A 253 -7.53 -14.52 -13.84
CA SER A 253 -7.24 -14.93 -12.46
C SER A 253 -5.95 -14.28 -11.99
N ASP A 254 -5.99 -13.69 -10.79
CA ASP A 254 -4.78 -13.23 -10.13
C ASP A 254 -3.89 -14.42 -9.70
N ASP A 255 -4.47 -15.43 -9.06
CA ASP A 255 -3.75 -16.54 -8.41
C ASP A 255 -3.51 -17.77 -9.29
N GLY A 256 -4.10 -17.81 -10.49
CA GLY A 256 -4.03 -18.94 -11.41
C GLY A 256 -4.85 -20.14 -10.97
N ARG A 257 -5.69 -19.99 -9.94
CA ARG A 257 -6.57 -21.02 -9.38
C ARG A 257 -8.03 -20.63 -9.55
N ASN A 258 -8.39 -19.41 -9.13
CA ASN A 258 -9.75 -18.88 -9.14
C ASN A 258 -9.93 -17.97 -10.35
N PHE A 259 -10.70 -18.42 -11.35
CA PHE A 259 -10.90 -17.68 -12.59
C PHE A 259 -12.28 -17.00 -12.63
N GLN A 260 -12.27 -15.71 -12.95
CA GLN A 260 -13.46 -14.90 -13.21
C GLN A 260 -13.70 -14.79 -14.72
N GLN A 261 -14.96 -14.93 -15.14
CA GLN A 261 -15.33 -14.73 -16.54
C GLN A 261 -15.48 -13.24 -16.83
N VAL A 262 -14.87 -12.79 -17.92
CA VAL A 262 -14.90 -11.40 -18.38
C VAL A 262 -15.19 -11.38 -19.87
N GLN A 263 -15.99 -10.42 -20.32
CA GLN A 263 -16.30 -10.22 -21.73
C GLN A 263 -15.41 -9.13 -22.34
N ILE A 264 -14.81 -9.43 -23.48
CA ILE A 264 -14.08 -8.45 -24.30
C ILE A 264 -14.93 -8.12 -25.53
N PRO A 265 -15.39 -6.87 -25.69
CA PRO A 265 -16.10 -6.44 -26.89
C PRO A 265 -15.24 -6.62 -28.15
N ALA A 266 -15.88 -7.00 -29.26
CA ALA A 266 -15.20 -7.17 -30.55
C ALA A 266 -14.44 -5.90 -30.95
N GLY A 267 -13.16 -6.04 -31.31
CA GLY A 267 -12.36 -4.95 -31.86
C GLY A 267 -11.99 -3.83 -30.87
N GLN A 268 -12.24 -3.99 -29.57
CA GLN A 268 -11.84 -3.01 -28.55
C GLN A 268 -10.79 -3.59 -27.59
N ALA A 269 -9.89 -2.74 -27.13
CA ALA A 269 -8.96 -3.11 -26.06
C ALA A 269 -9.72 -3.18 -24.73
N PHE A 270 -9.62 -4.32 -24.07
CA PHE A 270 -10.05 -4.48 -22.68
C PHE A 270 -8.88 -4.17 -21.76
N VAL A 271 -9.03 -3.14 -20.95
CA VAL A 271 -7.96 -2.65 -20.07
C VAL A 271 -8.24 -3.07 -18.63
N PHE A 272 -7.29 -3.74 -18.01
CA PHE A 272 -7.42 -4.26 -16.66
C PHE A 272 -6.06 -4.31 -15.96
N LYS A 273 -6.07 -4.55 -14.65
CA LYS A 273 -4.88 -4.87 -13.86
C LYS A 273 -5.18 -6.05 -12.97
N PHE A 274 -4.14 -6.85 -12.70
CA PHE A 274 -4.23 -7.89 -11.67
C PHE A 274 -3.98 -7.27 -10.31
N ASP A 275 -4.78 -7.65 -9.32
CA ASP A 275 -4.73 -7.04 -8.00
C ASP A 275 -3.61 -7.65 -7.14
N ILE A 276 -3.28 -8.92 -7.34
CA ILE A 276 -2.47 -9.63 -6.32
C ILE A 276 -0.99 -9.75 -6.71
N TYR A 277 -0.63 -9.86 -8.00
CA TYR A 277 0.77 -10.11 -8.40
C TYR A 277 1.19 -9.33 -9.64
N ASN A 278 2.51 -9.34 -9.89
CA ASN A 278 3.19 -8.74 -11.06
C ASN A 278 2.79 -9.34 -12.40
N TYR A 279 1.85 -10.25 -12.32
CA TYR A 279 1.30 -11.01 -13.38
C TYR A 279 -0.05 -11.55 -12.93
N GLY A 280 -0.83 -11.99 -13.88
CA GLY A 280 -1.93 -12.90 -13.62
C GLY A 280 -2.05 -13.87 -14.76
N TRP A 281 -3.21 -14.49 -14.83
CA TRP A 281 -3.45 -15.63 -15.69
C TRP A 281 -4.66 -15.37 -16.55
N LEU A 282 -4.45 -15.43 -17.85
CA LEU A 282 -5.50 -15.48 -18.85
C LEU A 282 -5.71 -16.93 -19.25
N ARG A 283 -6.92 -17.45 -19.08
CA ARG A 283 -7.31 -18.78 -19.54
C ARG A 283 -8.27 -18.64 -20.71
N LEU A 284 -7.94 -19.32 -21.80
CA LEU A 284 -8.70 -19.32 -23.05
C LEU A 284 -9.16 -20.73 -23.37
N LYS A 285 -10.34 -20.83 -23.98
CA LYS A 285 -10.86 -22.09 -24.51
C LYS A 285 -9.92 -22.58 -25.63
N TYR A 286 -9.60 -23.86 -25.57
CA TYR A 286 -8.72 -24.57 -26.50
C TYR A 286 -9.46 -25.79 -27.06
N PHE A 287 -8.99 -26.34 -28.18
CA PHE A 287 -9.64 -27.51 -28.80
C PHE A 287 -9.79 -28.72 -27.86
N ASN A 288 -8.90 -28.87 -26.88
CA ASN A 288 -8.88 -29.96 -25.90
C ASN A 288 -9.15 -29.48 -24.47
N GLY A 289 -9.86 -28.36 -24.30
CA GLY A 289 -10.24 -27.83 -22.98
C GLY A 289 -9.85 -26.37 -22.83
N TYR A 290 -8.82 -26.10 -22.04
CA TYR A 290 -8.37 -24.74 -21.75
C TYR A 290 -6.86 -24.64 -21.74
N ARG A 291 -6.36 -23.49 -22.20
CA ARG A 291 -4.94 -23.13 -22.07
C ARG A 291 -4.82 -21.87 -21.23
N THR A 292 -3.86 -21.88 -20.31
CA THR A 292 -3.60 -20.75 -19.41
C THR A 292 -2.29 -20.07 -19.81
N PHE A 293 -2.31 -18.74 -19.86
CA PHE A 293 -1.23 -17.86 -20.26
C PHE A 293 -0.93 -16.91 -19.11
N LYS A 294 0.35 -16.70 -18.82
CA LYS A 294 0.79 -15.75 -17.81
C LYS A 294 0.96 -14.39 -18.46
N LEU A 295 0.27 -13.37 -17.95
CA LEU A 295 0.36 -12.00 -18.43
C LEU A 295 1.07 -11.15 -17.40
N LYS A 296 2.03 -10.32 -17.78
CA LYS A 296 2.80 -9.45 -16.90
C LYS A 296 2.16 -8.07 -16.85
N HIS A 297 2.21 -7.41 -15.68
CA HIS A 297 1.90 -5.99 -15.59
C HIS A 297 2.84 -5.16 -16.46
N GLY A 298 2.33 -4.04 -16.97
CA GLY A 298 3.09 -3.11 -17.80
C GLY A 298 3.43 -3.63 -19.18
N LYS A 299 2.74 -4.69 -19.61
CA LYS A 299 2.83 -5.27 -20.94
C LYS A 299 1.44 -5.38 -21.53
N ASP A 300 1.33 -5.02 -22.79
CA ASP A 300 0.10 -5.19 -23.56
C ASP A 300 0.11 -6.53 -24.29
N TYR A 301 -1.07 -7.06 -24.54
CA TYR A 301 -1.23 -8.38 -25.12
C TYR A 301 -2.29 -8.40 -26.22
N ALA A 302 -2.09 -9.27 -27.19
CA ALA A 302 -3.07 -9.57 -28.23
C ALA A 302 -3.41 -11.07 -28.23
N VAL A 303 -4.69 -11.38 -28.23
CA VAL A 303 -5.22 -12.73 -28.43
C VAL A 303 -5.50 -12.92 -29.91
N LEU A 304 -4.73 -13.78 -30.56
CA LEU A 304 -4.76 -14.00 -32.00
C LEU A 304 -5.30 -15.40 -32.32
N TRP A 305 -6.07 -15.51 -33.40
CA TRP A 305 -6.52 -16.81 -33.89
C TRP A 305 -5.46 -17.43 -34.79
N ASN A 306 -4.83 -18.50 -34.32
CA ASN A 306 -3.90 -19.26 -35.15
C ASN A 306 -4.68 -20.24 -36.04
N ARG A 307 -4.78 -19.90 -37.32
CA ARG A 307 -5.48 -20.71 -38.34
C ARG A 307 -4.83 -22.08 -38.59
N ARG A 308 -3.53 -22.24 -38.37
CA ARG A 308 -2.82 -23.52 -38.59
C ARG A 308 -3.12 -24.52 -37.49
N SER A 309 -3.10 -24.06 -36.24
CA SER A 309 -3.42 -24.90 -35.09
C SER A 309 -4.90 -24.89 -34.72
N ASN A 310 -5.73 -24.08 -35.40
CA ASN A 310 -7.14 -23.85 -35.10
C ASN A 310 -7.39 -23.49 -33.62
N ASN A 311 -6.59 -22.55 -33.10
CA ASN A 311 -6.54 -22.26 -31.67
C ASN A 311 -6.19 -20.80 -31.37
N TRP A 312 -6.66 -20.28 -30.24
CA TRP A 312 -6.24 -18.99 -29.72
C TRP A 312 -4.80 -19.02 -29.19
N THR A 313 -4.02 -17.99 -29.50
CA THR A 313 -2.71 -17.74 -28.90
C THR A 313 -2.69 -16.36 -28.30
N VAL A 314 -1.85 -16.17 -27.28
CA VAL A 314 -1.62 -14.85 -26.68
C VAL A 314 -0.20 -14.44 -27.01
N VAL A 315 -0.03 -13.21 -27.49
CA VAL A 315 1.27 -12.61 -27.81
C VAL A 315 1.41 -11.29 -27.05
N GLU A 316 2.61 -11.01 -26.57
CA GLU A 316 2.96 -9.69 -26.04
C GLU A 316 3.06 -8.70 -27.20
N VAL A 317 2.47 -7.51 -27.05
CA VAL A 317 2.57 -6.42 -28.02
C VAL A 317 3.88 -5.68 -27.73
N PRO A 318 4.82 -5.59 -28.68
CA PRO A 318 6.04 -4.80 -28.51
C PRO A 318 5.69 -3.33 -28.28
N GLU A 319 6.45 -2.68 -27.39
CA GLU A 319 6.41 -1.23 -27.15
C GLU A 319 6.84 -0.42 -28.38
#